data_AF-A0A848UWZ0-F1
#
_entry.id   AF-A0A848UWZ0-F1
#
_cell.length_a   1.000
_cell.length_b   1.000
_cell.length_c   1.000
_cell.angle_alpha   90.00
_cell.angle_beta   90.00
_cell.angle_gamma   90.00
#
_symmetry.space_group_name_H-M   'P 1'
#
loop_
_entity.id
_entity.type
_entity.pdbx_description
1 polymer ?
#
loop_
_entity_poly.entity_id
_entity_poly.type
_entity_poly.pdbx_seq_one_letter_code
_entity_poly.pdbx_strand_id
1 'polypeptide(L)'
;GTRHMVEAKKATGSSTPHLIFQFLVVRPNEHQIEDVHRLAKEYGVDEVKLKTAQVYDYENGNPLIPEQQEYSRYRKNDDGTYSVKNSLENQCWRMWSSCVLTWDGKVVPCCFDKDAHHQLGSLENGGFRSIWFGDEYRSFRKQILKGRSQIDICRNCSEGTKVWA
;
A
#
# COMPACT_ATOMS: atom_id res chain seq x y z
N GLY A 1 -22.08 9.21 1.95
CA GLY A 1 -20.92 8.53 1.35
C GLY A 1 -21.37 7.36 0.50
N THR A 2 -21.23 6.12 1.00
CA THR A 2 -21.58 4.89 0.26
C THR A 2 -23.03 4.85 -0.23
N ARG A 3 -24.01 5.15 0.64
CA ARG A 3 -25.45 5.13 0.26
C ARG A 3 -25.73 6.02 -0.94
N HIS A 4 -25.20 7.24 -0.97
CA HIS A 4 -25.37 8.15 -2.11
C HIS A 4 -24.77 7.60 -3.41
N MET A 5 -23.60 6.95 -3.35
CA MET A 5 -23.02 6.33 -4.54
C MET A 5 -23.88 5.17 -5.06
N VAL A 6 -24.41 4.34 -4.16
CA VAL A 6 -25.28 3.21 -4.51
C VAL A 6 -26.63 3.70 -5.03
N GLU A 7 -27.23 4.71 -4.39
CA GLU A 7 -28.46 5.37 -4.83
C GLU A 7 -28.29 5.97 -6.23
N ALA A 8 -27.18 6.65 -6.49
CA ALA A 8 -26.86 7.21 -7.80
C ALA A 8 -26.71 6.11 -8.88
N LYS A 9 -26.02 5.00 -8.58
CA LYS A 9 -25.94 3.83 -9.49
C LYS A 9 -27.33 3.30 -9.82
N LYS A 10 -28.18 3.10 -8.80
CA LYS A 10 -29.54 2.58 -8.97
C LYS A 10 -30.43 3.53 -9.78
N ALA A 11 -30.41 4.83 -9.47
CA ALA A 11 -31.22 5.84 -10.14
C ALA A 11 -30.86 6.00 -11.63
N THR A 12 -29.59 5.76 -11.98
CA THR A 12 -29.11 5.83 -13.37
C THR A 12 -29.11 4.49 -14.08
N GLY A 13 -29.44 3.38 -13.40
CA GLY A 13 -29.30 2.03 -13.94
C GLY A 13 -27.85 1.64 -14.26
N SER A 14 -26.87 2.34 -13.70
CA SER A 14 -25.45 2.15 -14.02
C SER A 14 -24.82 1.01 -13.22
N SER A 15 -24.07 0.14 -13.90
CA SER A 15 -23.19 -0.85 -13.26
C SER A 15 -21.91 -0.23 -12.68
N THR A 16 -21.60 1.02 -13.00
CA THR A 16 -20.39 1.73 -12.58
C THR A 16 -20.71 2.97 -11.73
N PRO A 17 -19.80 3.38 -10.83
CA PRO A 17 -18.48 2.78 -10.56
C PRO A 17 -18.57 1.46 -9.78
N HIS A 18 -17.52 0.63 -9.85
CA HIS A 18 -17.35 -0.52 -8.96
C HIS A 18 -16.95 -0.02 -7.57
N LEU A 19 -17.79 -0.28 -6.57
CA LEU A 19 -17.65 0.19 -5.20
C LEU A 19 -16.95 -0.88 -4.37
N ILE A 20 -15.86 -0.48 -3.70
CA ILE A 20 -15.06 -1.38 -2.88
C ILE A 20 -14.99 -0.86 -1.46
N PHE A 21 -15.33 -1.69 -0.48
CA PHE A 21 -14.94 -1.48 0.90
C PHE A 21 -13.56 -2.06 1.14
N GLN A 22 -12.56 -1.20 1.38
CA GLN A 22 -11.23 -1.63 1.78
C GLN A 22 -11.13 -1.62 3.30
N PHE A 23 -10.82 -2.76 3.90
CA PHE A 23 -10.74 -2.94 5.35
C PHE A 23 -9.33 -3.35 5.76
N LEU A 24 -8.67 -2.52 6.57
CA LEU A 24 -7.35 -2.82 7.11
C LEU A 24 -7.52 -3.71 8.34
N VAL A 25 -7.07 -4.96 8.24
CA VAL A 25 -7.18 -5.92 9.33
C VAL A 25 -6.00 -5.73 10.28
N VAL A 26 -6.34 -5.43 11.54
CA VAL A 26 -5.43 -5.26 12.68
C VAL A 26 -6.01 -5.98 13.89
N ARG A 27 -5.20 -6.33 14.89
CA ARG A 27 -5.69 -7.06 16.07
C ARG A 27 -6.96 -6.48 16.72
N PRO A 28 -7.09 -5.15 16.89
CA PRO A 28 -8.30 -4.59 17.51
C PRO A 28 -9.59 -4.79 16.70
N ASN A 29 -9.52 -5.11 15.40
CA ASN A 29 -10.69 -5.20 14.53
C ASN A 29 -10.82 -6.52 13.76
N GLU A 30 -9.86 -7.44 13.89
CA GLU A 30 -9.86 -8.71 13.14
C GLU A 30 -11.07 -9.60 13.42
N HIS A 31 -11.73 -9.40 14.57
CA HIS A 31 -12.98 -10.06 14.92
C HIS A 31 -14.21 -9.49 14.19
N GLN A 32 -14.08 -8.34 13.51
CA GLN A 32 -15.17 -7.63 12.82
C GLN A 32 -15.18 -7.87 11.30
N ILE A 33 -14.40 -8.84 10.80
CA ILE A 33 -14.33 -9.15 9.37
C ILE A 33 -15.71 -9.52 8.81
N GLU A 34 -16.47 -10.34 9.53
CA GLU A 34 -17.83 -10.69 9.12
C GLU A 34 -18.80 -9.48 9.15
N ASP A 35 -18.55 -8.52 10.04
CA ASP A 35 -19.37 -7.31 10.11
C ASP A 35 -19.17 -6.44 8.86
N VAL A 36 -17.94 -6.31 8.34
CA VAL A 36 -17.71 -5.53 7.12
C VAL A 36 -18.33 -6.20 5.89
N HIS A 37 -18.33 -7.54 5.81
CA HIS A 37 -19.04 -8.28 4.76
C HIS A 37 -20.56 -8.09 4.85
N ARG A 38 -21.13 -8.16 6.06
CA ARG A 38 -22.56 -7.90 6.29
C ARG A 38 -22.94 -6.47 5.87
N LEU A 39 -22.14 -5.48 6.27
CA LEU A 39 -22.35 -4.08 5.90
C LEU A 39 -22.24 -3.86 4.39
N ALA A 40 -21.24 -4.45 3.72
CA ALA A 40 -21.10 -4.33 2.27
C ALA A 40 -22.36 -4.85 1.54
N LYS A 41 -22.90 -5.99 1.97
CA LYS A 41 -24.14 -6.57 1.43
C LYS A 41 -25.35 -5.68 1.70
N GLU A 42 -25.50 -5.17 2.93
CA GLU A 42 -26.60 -4.27 3.30
C GLU A 42 -26.60 -2.99 2.44
N TYR A 43 -25.42 -2.41 2.23
CA TYR A 43 -25.29 -1.17 1.48
C TYR A 43 -25.34 -1.38 -0.03
N GLY A 44 -25.17 -2.61 -0.53
CA GLY A 44 -25.08 -2.89 -1.96
C GLY A 44 -23.74 -2.49 -2.58
N VAL A 45 -22.65 -2.70 -1.84
CA VAL A 45 -21.27 -2.51 -2.30
C VAL A 45 -20.82 -3.74 -3.08
N ASP A 46 -20.05 -3.53 -4.15
CA ASP A 46 -19.71 -4.59 -5.10
C ASP A 46 -18.63 -5.56 -4.56
N GLU A 47 -17.74 -5.09 -3.68
CA GLU A 47 -16.62 -5.89 -3.18
C GLU A 47 -16.12 -5.45 -1.79
N VAL A 48 -15.64 -6.41 -0.99
CA VAL A 48 -14.83 -6.15 0.22
C VAL A 48 -13.39 -6.62 -0.04
N LYS A 49 -12.42 -5.74 0.19
CA LYS A 49 -10.99 -6.07 0.14
C LYS A 49 -10.36 -5.96 1.51
N LEU A 50 -9.98 -7.11 2.07
CA LEU A 50 -9.22 -7.20 3.30
C LEU A 50 -7.73 -6.91 3.01
N LYS A 51 -7.14 -6.05 3.83
CA LYS A 51 -5.76 -5.57 3.69
C LYS A 51 -4.94 -5.90 4.93
N THR A 52 -3.74 -6.43 4.71
CA THR A 52 -2.76 -6.58 5.79
C THR A 52 -2.08 -5.23 6.08
N ALA A 53 -2.03 -4.87 7.37
CA ALA A 53 -1.46 -3.59 7.81
C ALA A 53 0.07 -3.56 7.72
N GLN A 54 0.61 -2.40 7.32
CA GLN A 54 1.98 -2.02 7.64
C GLN A 54 1.97 -1.36 9.01
N VAL A 55 2.84 -1.81 9.92
CA VAL A 55 3.08 -1.15 11.21
C VAL A 55 4.57 -0.85 11.37
N TYR A 56 4.86 0.24 12.07
CA TYR A 56 6.23 0.57 12.50
C TYR A 56 6.57 -0.23 13.77
N ASP A 57 7.87 -0.37 14.04
CA ASP A 57 8.42 -1.01 15.26
C ASP A 57 7.80 -2.38 15.54
N TYR A 58 7.73 -3.23 14.51
CA TYR A 58 7.05 -4.52 14.58
C TYR A 58 7.93 -5.63 15.17
N GLU A 59 9.26 -5.45 15.17
CA GLU A 59 10.27 -6.47 15.43
C GLU A 59 10.07 -7.14 16.79
N ASN A 60 9.67 -6.38 17.82
CA ASN A 60 9.39 -6.86 19.17
C ASN A 60 7.89 -7.07 19.46
N GLY A 61 7.07 -7.05 18.40
CA GLY A 61 5.63 -7.08 18.48
C GLY A 61 5.00 -5.68 18.49
N ASN A 62 3.74 -5.61 18.06
CA ASN A 62 2.96 -4.38 18.01
C ASN A 62 1.48 -4.72 18.26
N PRO A 63 0.74 -3.92 19.05
CA PRO A 63 -0.67 -4.21 19.39
C PRO A 63 -1.60 -4.24 18.18
N LEU A 64 -1.17 -3.75 17.01
CA LEU A 64 -1.94 -3.80 15.77
C LEU A 64 -1.71 -5.08 14.97
N ILE A 65 -0.69 -5.89 15.28
CA ILE A 65 -0.41 -7.14 14.55
C ILE A 65 -1.50 -8.17 14.86
N PRO A 66 -2.30 -8.62 13.86
CA PRO A 66 -3.36 -9.61 14.05
C PRO A 66 -2.85 -10.91 14.68
N GLU A 67 -3.71 -11.56 15.48
CA GLU A 67 -3.45 -12.91 15.97
C GLU A 67 -3.69 -13.95 14.85
N GLN A 68 -4.69 -13.71 14.00
CA GLN A 68 -4.96 -14.53 12.82
C GLN A 68 -3.86 -14.33 11.77
N GLN A 69 -3.02 -15.35 11.61
CA GLN A 69 -1.83 -15.29 10.76
C GLN A 69 -2.13 -15.00 9.29
N GLU A 70 -3.30 -15.38 8.78
CA GLU A 70 -3.71 -15.09 7.40
C GLU A 70 -3.83 -13.57 7.12
N TYR A 71 -4.21 -12.77 8.12
CA TYR A 71 -4.34 -11.32 8.00
C TYR A 71 -3.10 -10.56 8.47
N SER A 72 -2.12 -11.26 9.04
CA SER A 72 -0.85 -10.66 9.45
C SER A 72 0.12 -10.56 8.28
N ARG A 73 0.70 -9.37 8.08
CA ARG A 73 1.86 -9.14 7.19
C ARG A 73 3.15 -9.76 7.74
N TYR A 74 3.20 -10.04 9.04
CA TYR A 74 4.38 -10.46 9.75
C TYR A 74 4.28 -11.91 10.20
N ARG A 75 5.41 -12.62 10.22
CA ARG A 75 5.54 -13.95 10.82
C ARG A 75 6.26 -13.79 12.16
N LYS A 76 5.76 -14.48 13.19
CA LYS A 76 6.47 -14.62 14.47
C LYS A 76 7.57 -15.67 14.34
N ASN A 77 8.79 -15.32 14.74
CA ASN A 77 9.96 -16.18 14.76
C ASN A 77 10.04 -16.98 16.08
N ASP A 78 10.90 -18.00 16.12
CA ASP A 78 11.03 -18.89 17.30
C ASP A 78 11.58 -18.16 18.54
N ASP A 79 12.35 -17.09 18.34
CA ASP A 79 12.87 -16.20 19.40
C ASP A 79 11.85 -15.18 19.92
N GLY A 80 10.62 -15.19 19.38
CA GLY A 80 9.54 -14.29 19.74
C GLY A 80 9.49 -12.96 18.96
N THR A 81 10.50 -12.67 18.13
CA THR A 81 10.52 -11.49 17.25
C THR A 81 9.62 -11.67 16.03
N TYR A 82 9.41 -10.61 15.25
CA TYR A 82 8.63 -10.65 14.02
C TYR A 82 9.47 -10.30 12.78
N SER A 83 9.19 -10.99 11.68
CA SER A 83 9.76 -10.74 10.35
C SER A 83 8.66 -10.47 9.31
N VAL A 84 8.93 -9.64 8.30
CA VAL A 84 7.99 -9.40 7.19
C VAL A 84 7.93 -10.65 6.32
N LYS A 85 6.73 -11.08 5.90
CA LYS A 85 6.55 -12.27 5.03
C LYS A 85 7.01 -12.08 3.57
N ASN A 86 7.34 -10.86 3.18
CA ASN A 86 7.83 -10.50 1.86
C ASN A 86 9.29 -10.94 1.69
N SER A 87 9.64 -11.58 0.58
CA SER A 87 11.04 -11.97 0.31
C SER A 87 11.95 -10.78 -0.03
N LEU A 88 11.38 -9.60 -0.33
CA LEU A 88 12.09 -8.35 -0.59
C LEU A 88 13.16 -8.49 -1.70
N GLU A 89 12.78 -9.13 -2.81
CA GLU A 89 13.61 -9.25 -4.00
C GLU A 89 14.10 -7.88 -4.50
N ASN A 90 15.30 -7.82 -5.09
CA ASN A 90 15.89 -6.59 -5.66
C ASN A 90 15.25 -6.15 -6.98
N GLN A 91 13.92 -6.10 -7.02
CA GLN A 91 13.08 -5.64 -8.12
C GLN A 91 11.92 -4.83 -7.55
N CYS A 92 11.36 -3.89 -8.33
CA CYS A 92 10.22 -3.10 -7.87
C CYS A 92 9.40 -2.57 -9.05
N TRP A 93 8.31 -3.21 -9.43
CA TRP A 93 7.55 -2.83 -10.64
C TRP A 93 7.13 -1.34 -10.66
N ARG A 94 6.89 -0.73 -9.48
CA ARG A 94 6.52 0.69 -9.38
C ARG A 94 7.54 1.61 -10.06
N MET A 95 8.83 1.29 -10.00
CA MET A 95 9.90 2.16 -10.55
C MET A 95 9.92 2.25 -12.07
N TRP A 96 9.21 1.36 -12.75
CA TRP A 96 9.07 1.33 -14.20
C TRP A 96 7.67 1.67 -14.69
N SER A 97 6.67 1.71 -13.79
CA SER A 97 5.26 1.91 -14.16
C SER A 97 4.64 3.19 -13.61
N SER A 98 5.16 3.76 -12.52
CA SER A 98 4.51 4.89 -11.83
C SER A 98 5.46 5.70 -10.95
N CYS A 99 4.98 6.85 -10.50
CA CYS A 99 5.56 7.68 -9.45
C CYS A 99 4.43 8.33 -8.65
N VAL A 100 4.76 9.10 -7.62
CA VAL A 100 3.80 9.96 -6.92
C VAL A 100 4.21 11.41 -7.09
N LEU A 101 3.23 12.27 -7.41
CA LEU A 101 3.37 13.72 -7.43
C LEU A 101 2.81 14.25 -6.11
N THR A 102 3.59 15.03 -5.40
CA THR A 102 3.13 15.74 -4.20
C THR A 102 2.32 16.97 -4.60
N TRP A 103 1.56 17.53 -3.65
CA TRP A 103 0.74 18.72 -3.88
C TRP A 103 1.56 19.97 -4.25
N ASP A 104 2.82 20.03 -3.80
CA ASP A 104 3.79 21.09 -4.08
C ASP A 104 4.68 20.78 -5.30
N GLY A 105 4.28 19.83 -6.15
CA GLY A 105 4.92 19.59 -7.45
C GLY A 105 6.22 18.78 -7.41
N LYS A 106 6.60 18.19 -6.26
CA LYS A 106 7.72 17.25 -6.19
C LYS A 106 7.31 15.89 -6.75
N VAL A 107 8.29 15.19 -7.31
CA VAL A 107 8.14 13.81 -7.78
C VAL A 107 8.91 12.90 -6.84
N VAL A 108 8.23 11.88 -6.31
CA VAL A 108 8.80 10.88 -5.38
C VAL A 108 8.60 9.47 -5.96
N PRO A 109 9.43 8.48 -5.57
CA PRO A 109 9.42 7.16 -6.21
C PRO A 109 8.08 6.45 -6.07
N CYS A 110 7.46 6.47 -4.89
CA CYS A 110 6.19 5.78 -4.66
C CYS A 110 5.48 6.25 -3.39
N CYS A 111 4.26 5.77 -3.16
CA CYS A 111 3.45 6.12 -1.99
C CYS A 111 4.00 5.60 -0.64
N PHE A 112 5.09 4.83 -0.64
CA PHE A 112 5.79 4.46 0.60
C PHE A 112 6.75 5.57 1.08
N ASP A 113 7.09 6.53 0.22
CA ASP A 113 7.78 7.75 0.62
C ASP A 113 6.76 8.79 1.12
N LYS A 114 6.22 8.54 2.32
CA LYS A 114 5.09 9.29 2.89
C LYS A 114 5.41 10.76 3.13
N ASP A 115 6.66 11.05 3.47
CA ASP A 115 7.15 12.38 3.85
C ASP A 115 7.99 13.04 2.73
N ALA A 116 8.01 12.42 1.53
CA ALA A 116 8.75 12.91 0.38
C ALA A 116 10.25 13.15 0.66
N HIS A 117 10.91 12.19 1.32
CA HIS A 117 12.35 12.23 1.58
C HIS A 117 13.18 11.86 0.34
N HIS A 118 12.66 11.00 -0.53
CA HIS A 118 13.34 10.52 -1.74
C HIS A 118 12.90 11.30 -2.97
N GLN A 119 13.12 12.62 -2.98
CA GLN A 119 12.73 13.49 -4.09
C GLN A 119 13.57 13.19 -5.35
N LEU A 120 12.88 12.90 -6.46
CA LEU A 120 13.49 12.59 -7.76
C LEU A 120 13.49 13.79 -8.71
N GLY A 121 12.80 14.87 -8.36
CA GLY A 121 12.72 16.11 -9.12
C GLY A 121 11.52 16.96 -8.73
N SER A 122 11.38 18.12 -9.39
CA SER A 122 10.24 19.03 -9.25
C SER A 122 9.72 19.42 -10.63
N LEU A 123 8.39 19.45 -10.79
CA LEU A 123 7.73 19.82 -12.03
C LEU A 123 7.98 21.27 -12.45
N GLU A 124 8.42 22.13 -11.53
CA GLU A 124 8.79 23.52 -11.80
C GLU A 124 9.96 23.61 -12.80
N ASN A 125 10.81 22.57 -12.86
CA ASN A 125 12.05 22.57 -13.64
C ASN A 125 11.99 21.56 -14.80
N GLY A 126 11.54 22.01 -15.97
CA GLY A 126 11.70 21.25 -17.23
C GLY A 126 10.73 20.08 -17.46
N GLY A 127 9.66 20.00 -16.68
CA GLY A 127 8.54 19.07 -16.87
C GLY A 127 8.80 17.62 -16.48
N PHE A 128 7.75 16.79 -16.46
CA PHE A 128 7.84 15.42 -15.94
C PHE A 128 8.81 14.51 -16.72
N ARG A 129 8.93 14.69 -18.03
CA ARG A 129 9.77 13.83 -18.88
C ARG A 129 11.24 13.94 -18.51
N SER A 130 11.74 15.14 -18.22
CA SER A 130 13.14 15.34 -17.81
C SER A 130 13.44 14.62 -16.50
N ILE A 131 12.48 14.65 -15.55
CA ILE A 131 12.56 13.96 -14.26
C ILE A 131 12.57 12.44 -14.44
N TRP A 132 11.64 11.88 -15.20
CA TRP A 132 11.52 10.41 -15.39
C TRP A 132 12.75 9.78 -16.04
N PHE A 133 13.39 10.53 -16.94
CA PHE A 133 14.65 10.17 -17.59
C PHE A 133 15.86 10.91 -16.99
N GLY A 134 15.73 11.45 -15.77
CA GLY A 134 16.77 12.19 -15.06
C GLY A 134 17.75 11.28 -14.33
N ASP A 135 18.81 11.88 -13.78
CA ASP A 135 19.87 11.14 -13.09
C ASP A 135 19.43 10.64 -11.72
N GLU A 136 18.64 11.42 -10.99
CA GLU A 136 18.05 11.06 -9.70
C GLU A 136 17.19 9.80 -9.84
N TYR A 137 16.33 9.78 -10.86
CA TYR A 137 15.47 8.63 -11.17
C TYR A 137 16.28 7.39 -11.57
N ARG A 138 17.29 7.56 -12.45
CA ARG A 138 18.22 6.48 -12.83
C ARG A 138 18.99 5.95 -11.62
N SER A 139 19.44 6.83 -10.75
CA SER A 139 20.17 6.49 -9.53
C SER A 139 19.31 5.67 -8.59
N PHE A 140 18.08 6.11 -8.33
CA PHE A 140 17.15 5.37 -7.48
C PHE A 140 16.83 3.97 -8.03
N ARG A 141 16.59 3.85 -9.35
CA ARG A 141 16.43 2.54 -10.02
C ARG A 141 17.65 1.63 -9.82
N LYS A 142 18.87 2.17 -9.92
CA LYS A 142 20.09 1.38 -9.67
C LYS A 142 20.18 0.94 -8.22
N GLN A 143 19.78 1.78 -7.25
CA GLN A 143 19.79 1.40 -5.83
C GLN A 143 18.82 0.24 -5.56
N ILE A 144 17.63 0.27 -6.16
CA ILE A 144 16.65 -0.82 -6.09
C ILE A 144 17.26 -2.14 -6.58
N LEU A 145 17.91 -2.13 -7.75
CA LEU A 145 18.51 -3.34 -8.33
C LEU A 145 19.74 -3.85 -7.55
N LYS A 146 20.44 -2.97 -6.83
CA LYS A 146 21.59 -3.32 -5.99
C LYS A 146 21.19 -3.89 -4.63
N GLY A 147 20.10 -3.39 -4.04
CA GLY A 147 19.73 -3.76 -2.68
C GLY A 147 18.52 -2.99 -2.16
N ARG A 148 17.30 -3.52 -2.35
CA ARG A 148 16.08 -2.91 -1.81
C ARG A 148 16.06 -2.86 -0.29
N SER A 149 16.68 -3.83 0.36
CA SER A 149 16.83 -3.84 1.82
C SER A 149 17.62 -2.65 2.38
N GLN A 150 18.35 -1.92 1.54
CA GLN A 150 19.10 -0.73 1.98
C GLN A 150 18.27 0.56 1.94
N ILE A 151 17.10 0.53 1.32
CA ILE A 151 16.22 1.70 1.19
C ILE A 151 15.12 1.60 2.24
N ASP A 152 15.05 2.56 3.14
CA ASP A 152 14.12 2.62 4.28
C ASP A 152 12.66 2.40 3.87
N ILE A 153 12.19 3.12 2.85
CA ILE A 153 10.81 3.01 2.34
C ILE A 153 10.51 1.64 1.69
N CYS A 154 11.54 0.88 1.33
CA CYS A 154 11.40 -0.42 0.67
C CYS A 154 11.31 -1.58 1.66
N ARG A 155 11.99 -1.51 2.82
CA ARG A 155 12.14 -2.62 3.78
C ARG A 155 10.82 -3.25 4.24
N ASN A 156 9.76 -2.46 4.32
CA ASN A 156 8.42 -2.90 4.70
C ASN A 156 7.36 -2.54 3.63
N CYS A 157 7.79 -2.54 2.37
CA CYS A 157 6.93 -2.27 1.22
C CYS A 157 6.03 -3.46 0.88
N SER A 158 4.87 -3.16 0.30
CA SER A 158 3.94 -4.16 -0.22
C SER A 158 4.31 -4.75 -1.59
N GLU A 159 5.31 -4.18 -2.27
CA GLU A 159 5.78 -4.73 -3.54
C GLU A 159 6.56 -6.02 -3.28
N GLY A 160 6.15 -7.11 -3.93
CA GLY A 160 6.69 -8.46 -3.70
C GLY A 160 5.90 -9.30 -2.67
N THR A 161 4.82 -8.76 -2.08
CA THR A 161 3.99 -9.51 -1.12
C THR A 161 2.51 -9.53 -1.49
N LYS A 162 1.83 -10.66 -1.20
CA LYS A 162 0.38 -10.78 -1.26
C LYS A 162 -0.22 -9.92 -0.14
N VAL A 163 -0.76 -8.75 -0.49
CA VAL A 163 -1.37 -7.79 0.46
C VAL A 163 -2.89 -7.92 0.61
N TRP A 164 -3.45 -8.98 0.04
CA TRP A 164 -4.85 -9.34 0.13
C TRP A 164 -4.87 -10.75 0.72
N ALA A 165 -5.64 -10.96 1.78
CA ALA A 165 -5.87 -12.30 2.31
C ALA A 165 -6.80 -13.04 1.34
#